data_AF-A0A8J8G9E8-F1
#
_entry.id   AF-A0A8J8G9E8-F1
#
_cell.length_a   1.000
_cell.length_b   1.000
_cell.length_c   1.000
_cell.angle_alpha   90.00
_cell.angle_beta   90.00
_cell.angle_gamma   90.00
#
_symmetry.space_group_name_H-M   'P 1'
#
loop_
_entity.id
_entity.type
_entity.pdbx_description
1 polymer ?
#
loop_
_entity_poly.entity_id
_entity_poly.type
_entity_poly.pdbx_seq_one_letter_code
_entity_poly.pdbx_strand_id
1 'polypeptide(L)'
;METKITFNLLECIENIHKFSKDSHLRKPFFQSIKQDLALLCPYLQLSELEAVLFANAFVAWFEESSFTKIFEYFGMTSFQVLKYREAIEVLYSRNLLMNKESRKRQISTYELSQSVINTISKNEALKIFQNKKIATEKNFVDLLEEFNEMSDQVDANTIHQCDFVDYINTLCEENLHMPIFREIKNYKLDLFETYFFLDAIWDAISCGDNDFNTNVQSTINDYFKQKSQALYNIKKLVNKETKLHKLGLIELSNQNFANKPHAKLTKKVTDFLRDNQDLLIDEVSGENSKLILAKNIKSKKLYFNTDENSQLEQISSILNEDKFLEMQKRLAEKAMPIGITAIFHGVPGTGKTESVYQLAKNSGRNILK
;
A
#
# COMPACT_ATOMS: atom_id res chain seq x y z
N MET A 1 -13.34 -27.39 27.78
CA MET A 1 -13.62 -28.82 27.56
C MET A 1 -13.58 -29.05 26.06
N GLU A 2 -12.51 -29.66 25.55
CA GLU A 2 -12.36 -29.97 24.13
C GLU A 2 -13.32 -31.09 23.75
N THR A 3 -14.21 -30.84 22.80
CA THR A 3 -15.14 -31.83 22.27
C THR A 3 -14.33 -32.89 21.53
N LYS A 4 -14.14 -34.06 22.15
CA LYS A 4 -13.37 -35.16 21.55
C LYS A 4 -14.16 -35.71 20.36
N ILE A 5 -13.59 -35.63 19.16
CA ILE A 5 -14.22 -36.11 17.93
C ILE A 5 -14.26 -37.64 17.94
N THR A 6 -15.45 -38.20 17.73
CA THR A 6 -15.73 -39.64 17.88
C THR A 6 -15.67 -40.43 16.58
N PHE A 7 -15.38 -39.78 15.45
CA PHE A 7 -15.32 -40.40 14.12
C PHE A 7 -13.98 -40.07 13.43
N ASN A 8 -13.62 -40.83 12.40
CA ASN A 8 -12.39 -40.62 11.64
C ASN A 8 -12.63 -39.59 10.53
N LEU A 9 -12.06 -38.39 10.68
CA LEU A 9 -12.24 -37.29 9.73
C LEU A 9 -11.67 -37.59 8.34
N LEU A 10 -10.49 -38.21 8.28
CA LEU A 10 -9.84 -38.52 7.00
C LEU A 10 -10.64 -39.56 6.22
N GLU A 11 -11.10 -40.61 6.88
CA GLU A 11 -11.93 -41.65 6.24
C GLU A 11 -13.26 -41.08 5.72
N CYS A 12 -13.87 -40.17 6.48
CA CYS A 12 -15.07 -39.46 6.06
C CYS A 12 -14.83 -38.59 4.80
N ILE A 13 -13.71 -37.84 4.77
CA ILE A 13 -13.31 -37.02 3.62
C ILE A 13 -13.00 -37.89 2.40
N GLU A 14 -12.26 -38.98 2.59
CA GLU A 14 -11.91 -39.94 1.53
C GLU A 14 -13.14 -40.62 0.92
N ASN A 15 -14.11 -41.04 1.76
CA ASN A 15 -15.36 -41.62 1.29
C ASN A 15 -16.15 -40.63 0.42
N ILE A 16 -16.31 -39.39 0.89
CA ILE A 16 -17.00 -38.33 0.12
C ILE A 16 -16.30 -38.09 -1.22
N HIS A 17 -14.97 -37.97 -1.22
CA HIS A 17 -14.20 -37.80 -2.45
C HIS A 17 -14.44 -38.98 -3.41
N LYS A 18 -14.25 -40.22 -2.94
CA LYS A 18 -14.40 -41.44 -3.75
C LYS A 18 -15.77 -41.56 -4.44
N PHE A 19 -16.86 -41.27 -3.72
CA PHE A 19 -18.22 -41.37 -4.26
C PHE A 19 -18.63 -40.18 -5.12
N SER A 20 -17.89 -39.06 -5.06
CA SER A 20 -18.22 -37.86 -5.82
C SER A 20 -17.79 -37.91 -7.29
N LYS A 21 -16.92 -38.87 -7.65
CA LYS A 21 -16.47 -39.07 -9.03
C LYS A 21 -17.64 -39.30 -9.98
N ASP A 22 -17.70 -38.55 -11.07
CA ASP A 22 -18.75 -38.61 -12.09
C ASP A 22 -20.19 -38.44 -11.54
N SER A 23 -20.34 -37.91 -10.32
CA SER A 23 -21.64 -37.75 -9.65
C SER A 23 -22.51 -36.65 -10.26
N HIS A 24 -21.88 -35.71 -10.98
CA HIS A 24 -22.46 -34.46 -11.46
C HIS A 24 -23.19 -33.67 -10.36
N LEU A 25 -22.81 -33.88 -9.08
CA LEU A 25 -23.46 -33.33 -7.90
C LEU A 25 -24.99 -33.55 -7.89
N ARG A 26 -25.44 -34.73 -8.33
CA ARG A 26 -26.88 -35.09 -8.37
C ARG A 26 -27.34 -35.73 -7.06
N LYS A 27 -28.66 -35.68 -6.80
CA LYS A 27 -29.31 -36.23 -5.59
C LYS A 27 -28.89 -37.66 -5.20
N PRO A 28 -28.74 -38.63 -6.13
CA PRO A 28 -28.35 -40.00 -5.75
C PRO A 28 -27.00 -40.08 -5.03
N PHE A 29 -26.06 -39.20 -5.40
CA PHE A 29 -24.76 -39.12 -4.74
C PHE A 29 -24.89 -38.62 -3.29
N PHE A 30 -25.63 -37.55 -3.05
CA PHE A 30 -25.87 -37.05 -1.69
C PHE A 30 -26.55 -38.10 -0.79
N GLN A 31 -27.40 -38.97 -1.38
CA GLN A 31 -28.01 -40.08 -0.66
C GLN A 31 -27.00 -41.17 -0.28
N SER A 32 -26.01 -41.47 -1.14
CA SER A 32 -25.01 -42.51 -0.87
C SER A 32 -24.00 -42.12 0.22
N ILE A 33 -23.71 -40.83 0.38
CA ILE A 33 -22.77 -40.30 1.39
C ILE A 33 -23.48 -39.63 2.59
N LYS A 34 -24.79 -39.89 2.77
CA LYS A 34 -25.60 -39.20 3.78
C LYS A 34 -25.06 -39.35 5.21
N GLN A 35 -24.48 -40.50 5.52
CA GLN A 35 -23.90 -40.77 6.85
C GLN A 35 -22.62 -39.95 7.06
N ASP A 36 -21.74 -39.89 6.06
CA ASP A 36 -20.52 -39.07 6.10
C ASP A 36 -20.87 -37.57 6.20
N LEU A 37 -21.86 -37.10 5.44
CA LEU A 37 -22.32 -35.70 5.52
C LEU A 37 -22.92 -35.35 6.88
N ALA A 38 -23.63 -36.27 7.52
CA ALA A 38 -24.18 -36.07 8.86
C ALA A 38 -23.09 -35.89 9.93
N LEU A 39 -21.88 -36.40 9.70
CA LEU A 39 -20.71 -36.21 10.57
C LEU A 39 -19.92 -34.95 10.19
N LEU A 40 -19.65 -34.75 8.90
CA LEU A 40 -18.77 -33.70 8.42
C LEU A 40 -19.43 -32.30 8.45
N CYS A 41 -20.72 -32.19 8.14
CA CYS A 41 -21.41 -30.90 8.08
C CYS A 41 -21.44 -30.20 9.45
N PRO A 42 -21.81 -30.85 10.58
CA PRO A 42 -21.75 -30.23 11.89
C PRO A 42 -20.33 -29.88 12.33
N TYR A 43 -19.35 -30.73 11.97
CA TYR A 43 -17.94 -30.50 12.29
C TYR A 43 -17.38 -29.26 11.58
N LEU A 44 -17.65 -29.07 10.28
CA LEU A 44 -17.24 -27.90 9.50
C LEU A 44 -18.24 -26.72 9.54
N GLN A 45 -19.38 -26.91 10.20
CA GLN A 45 -20.54 -26.01 10.19
C GLN A 45 -21.07 -25.67 8.77
N LEU A 46 -20.79 -26.49 7.76
CA LEU A 46 -21.07 -26.24 6.35
C LEU A 46 -22.42 -26.82 5.90
N SER A 47 -22.94 -26.34 4.76
CA SER A 47 -24.01 -27.04 4.04
C SER A 47 -23.49 -28.34 3.39
N GLU A 48 -24.39 -29.25 3.02
CA GLU A 48 -24.00 -30.53 2.37
C GLU A 48 -23.14 -30.29 1.11
N LEU A 49 -23.51 -29.31 0.30
CA LEU A 49 -22.79 -28.94 -0.92
C LEU A 49 -21.39 -28.40 -0.60
N GLU A 50 -21.29 -27.47 0.35
CA GLU A 50 -20.01 -26.90 0.78
C GLU A 50 -19.08 -27.96 1.38
N ALA A 51 -19.63 -28.91 2.16
CA ALA A 51 -18.86 -30.01 2.73
C ALA A 51 -18.30 -30.94 1.65
N VAL A 52 -19.07 -31.23 0.61
CA VAL A 52 -18.59 -32.00 -0.57
C VAL A 52 -17.47 -31.24 -1.29
N LEU A 53 -17.64 -29.94 -1.52
CA LEU A 53 -16.63 -29.10 -2.16
C LEU A 53 -15.34 -29.08 -1.32
N PHE A 54 -15.45 -28.92 0.00
CA PHE A 54 -14.31 -28.95 0.90
C PHE A 54 -13.59 -30.30 0.90
N ALA A 55 -14.32 -31.41 1.04
CA ALA A 55 -13.72 -32.75 1.09
C ALA A 55 -12.92 -33.05 -0.18
N ASN A 56 -13.48 -32.71 -1.34
CA ASN A 56 -12.79 -32.86 -2.61
C ASN A 56 -11.61 -31.90 -2.77
N ALA A 57 -11.76 -30.66 -2.31
CA ALA A 57 -10.65 -29.70 -2.30
C ALA A 57 -9.50 -30.17 -1.40
N PHE A 58 -9.82 -30.78 -0.27
CA PHE A 58 -8.84 -31.30 0.67
C PHE A 58 -7.99 -32.40 0.03
N VAL A 59 -8.63 -33.36 -0.64
CA VAL A 59 -7.92 -34.46 -1.31
C VAL A 59 -7.15 -33.97 -2.53
N ALA A 60 -7.79 -33.18 -3.41
CA ALA A 60 -7.17 -32.68 -4.63
C ALA A 60 -5.99 -31.73 -4.37
N TRP A 61 -5.89 -31.14 -3.18
CA TRP A 61 -4.76 -30.28 -2.81
C TRP A 61 -3.40 -31.00 -2.88
N PHE A 62 -3.37 -32.32 -2.66
CA PHE A 62 -2.13 -33.12 -2.76
C PHE A 62 -1.69 -33.41 -4.20
N GLU A 63 -2.53 -33.09 -5.19
CA GLU A 63 -2.26 -33.29 -6.62
C GLU A 63 -2.25 -31.94 -7.36
N GLU A 64 -3.42 -31.36 -7.60
CA GLU A 64 -3.62 -30.10 -8.30
C GLU A 64 -4.73 -29.29 -7.61
N SER A 65 -4.35 -28.20 -6.95
CA SER A 65 -5.25 -27.40 -6.11
C SER A 65 -6.13 -26.44 -6.94
N SER A 66 -7.02 -27.01 -7.75
CA SER A 66 -7.95 -26.27 -8.60
C SER A 66 -9.39 -26.81 -8.56
N PHE A 67 -10.36 -25.93 -8.33
CA PHE A 67 -11.78 -26.23 -8.47
C PHE A 67 -12.17 -26.60 -9.90
N THR A 68 -11.46 -26.16 -10.93
CA THR A 68 -11.76 -26.64 -12.30
C THR A 68 -11.53 -28.13 -12.43
N LYS A 69 -10.46 -28.65 -11.80
CA LYS A 69 -10.13 -30.08 -11.76
C LYS A 69 -11.08 -30.88 -10.89
N ILE A 70 -11.48 -30.33 -9.74
CA ILE A 70 -12.51 -30.95 -8.90
C ILE A 70 -13.82 -31.09 -9.66
N PHE A 71 -14.22 -30.09 -10.44
CA PHE A 71 -15.44 -30.16 -11.23
C PHE A 71 -15.33 -31.12 -12.41
N GLU A 72 -14.17 -31.18 -13.07
CA GLU A 72 -13.86 -32.23 -14.05
C GLU A 72 -13.98 -33.63 -13.42
N TYR A 73 -13.49 -33.81 -12.19
CA TYR A 73 -13.61 -35.07 -11.44
C TYR A 73 -15.08 -35.43 -11.12
N PHE A 74 -15.95 -34.45 -10.90
CA PHE A 74 -17.39 -34.68 -10.76
C PHE A 74 -18.09 -35.06 -12.08
N GLY A 75 -17.38 -35.09 -13.21
CA GLY A 75 -17.97 -35.27 -14.54
C GLY A 75 -18.62 -33.99 -15.09
N MET A 76 -18.24 -32.82 -14.55
CA MET A 76 -18.76 -31.52 -14.97
C MET A 76 -17.76 -30.77 -15.84
N THR A 77 -18.24 -29.81 -16.61
CA THR A 77 -17.38 -28.92 -17.39
C THR A 77 -16.81 -27.80 -16.51
N SER A 78 -15.59 -27.35 -16.79
CA SER A 78 -14.84 -26.42 -15.94
C SER A 78 -15.57 -25.06 -15.74
N PHE A 79 -16.35 -24.59 -16.72
CA PHE A 79 -17.12 -23.34 -16.57
C PHE A 79 -18.23 -23.43 -15.52
N GLN A 80 -18.70 -24.64 -15.19
CA GLN A 80 -19.78 -24.83 -14.23
C GLN A 80 -19.37 -24.47 -12.81
N VAL A 81 -18.07 -24.34 -12.51
CA VAL A 81 -17.54 -23.80 -11.25
C VAL A 81 -18.21 -22.47 -10.89
N LEU A 82 -18.50 -21.61 -11.88
CA LEU A 82 -19.13 -20.30 -11.68
C LEU A 82 -20.52 -20.41 -11.02
N LYS A 83 -21.26 -21.50 -11.25
CA LYS A 83 -22.57 -21.74 -10.61
C LYS A 83 -22.46 -21.98 -9.11
N TYR A 84 -21.27 -22.31 -8.63
CA TYR A 84 -20.99 -22.68 -7.23
C TYR A 84 -20.08 -21.66 -6.54
N ARG A 85 -19.91 -20.48 -7.15
CA ARG A 85 -19.05 -19.40 -6.63
C ARG A 85 -19.38 -19.06 -5.18
N GLU A 86 -20.66 -18.89 -4.86
CA GLU A 86 -21.09 -18.55 -3.49
C GLU A 86 -20.67 -19.62 -2.47
N ALA A 87 -20.84 -20.90 -2.80
CA ALA A 87 -20.44 -22.01 -1.94
C ALA A 87 -18.91 -22.08 -1.76
N ILE A 88 -18.14 -21.80 -2.82
CA ILE A 88 -16.66 -21.74 -2.75
C ILE A 88 -16.21 -20.55 -1.88
N GLU A 89 -16.84 -19.38 -2.02
CA GLU A 89 -16.57 -18.20 -1.20
C GLU A 89 -16.83 -18.46 0.30
N VAL A 90 -17.83 -19.30 0.64
CA VAL A 90 -18.04 -19.73 2.02
C VAL A 90 -16.82 -20.46 2.58
N LEU A 91 -16.18 -21.34 1.80
CA LEU A 91 -14.99 -22.07 2.21
C LEU A 91 -13.80 -21.13 2.48
N TYR A 92 -13.63 -20.10 1.64
CA TYR A 92 -12.63 -19.06 1.86
C TYR A 92 -12.94 -18.21 3.09
N SER A 93 -14.19 -17.73 3.23
CA SER A 93 -14.61 -16.91 4.37
C SER A 93 -14.44 -17.59 5.72
N ARG A 94 -14.49 -18.93 5.76
CA ARG A 94 -14.36 -19.72 6.98
C ARG A 94 -12.92 -20.16 7.26
N ASN A 95 -11.95 -19.66 6.49
CA ASN A 95 -10.54 -20.05 6.54
C ASN A 95 -10.33 -21.57 6.41
N LEU A 96 -11.25 -22.26 5.74
CA LEU A 96 -11.12 -23.70 5.44
C LEU A 96 -10.19 -23.90 4.24
N LEU A 97 -10.28 -23.00 3.26
CA LEU A 97 -9.38 -22.88 2.12
C LEU A 97 -8.86 -21.45 2.05
N MET A 98 -7.71 -21.24 1.43
CA MET A 98 -7.15 -19.92 1.10
C MET A 98 -7.21 -19.74 -0.42
N ASN A 99 -7.72 -18.60 -0.89
CA ASN A 99 -7.73 -18.31 -2.32
C ASN A 99 -6.32 -17.86 -2.76
N LYS A 100 -5.64 -18.70 -3.55
CA LYS A 100 -4.27 -18.44 -4.04
C LYS A 100 -4.21 -17.23 -4.96
N GLU A 101 -5.32 -16.91 -5.60
CA GLU A 101 -5.48 -15.79 -6.52
C GLU A 101 -6.55 -14.80 -6.03
N SER A 102 -6.68 -14.66 -4.71
CA SER A 102 -7.56 -13.67 -4.06
C SER A 102 -7.47 -12.29 -4.71
N ARG A 103 -6.24 -11.84 -5.00
CA ARG A 103 -5.93 -10.58 -5.69
C ARG A 103 -6.56 -10.49 -7.08
N LYS A 104 -6.55 -11.59 -7.86
CA LYS A 104 -7.09 -11.64 -9.24
C LYS A 104 -8.59 -11.90 -9.31
N ARG A 105 -9.27 -12.01 -8.16
CA ARG A 105 -10.68 -12.43 -8.02
C ARG A 105 -11.03 -13.74 -8.74
N GLN A 106 -10.02 -14.57 -9.05
CA GLN A 106 -10.21 -15.90 -9.59
C GLN A 106 -10.52 -16.84 -8.44
N ILE A 107 -11.55 -17.67 -8.58
CA ILE A 107 -11.98 -18.61 -7.53
C ILE A 107 -11.46 -20.03 -7.77
N SER A 108 -10.78 -20.26 -8.89
CA SER A 108 -10.40 -21.58 -9.37
C SER A 108 -9.29 -22.21 -8.56
N THR A 109 -8.24 -21.48 -8.20
CA THR A 109 -7.07 -22.02 -7.50
C THR A 109 -7.14 -21.74 -6.00
N TYR A 110 -6.79 -22.74 -5.19
CA TYR A 110 -6.86 -22.64 -3.73
C TYR A 110 -5.65 -23.27 -3.07
N GLU A 111 -5.50 -23.03 -1.77
CA GLU A 111 -4.47 -23.60 -0.92
C GLU A 111 -5.05 -23.99 0.46
N LEU A 112 -4.48 -25.02 1.08
CA LEU A 112 -4.80 -25.39 2.47
C LEU A 112 -3.75 -24.81 3.41
N SER A 113 -4.21 -24.22 4.52
CA SER A 113 -3.30 -23.84 5.58
C SER A 113 -2.73 -25.08 6.29
N GLN A 114 -1.48 -25.02 6.71
CA GLN A 114 -0.86 -26.08 7.51
C GLN A 114 -1.62 -26.36 8.82
N SER A 115 -2.31 -25.35 9.36
CA SER A 115 -3.17 -25.55 10.53
C SER A 115 -4.33 -26.49 10.20
N VAL A 116 -5.01 -26.30 9.08
CA VAL A 116 -6.15 -27.14 8.68
C VAL A 116 -5.71 -28.58 8.43
N ILE A 117 -4.59 -28.75 7.71
CA ILE A 117 -4.01 -30.07 7.42
C ILE A 117 -3.67 -30.80 8.72
N ASN A 118 -2.93 -30.15 9.63
CA ASN A 118 -2.49 -30.75 10.88
C ASN A 118 -3.66 -31.10 11.80
N THR A 119 -4.66 -30.22 11.91
CA THR A 119 -5.83 -30.46 12.77
C THR A 119 -6.69 -31.62 12.26
N ILE A 120 -6.94 -31.70 10.95
CA ILE A 120 -7.67 -32.84 10.36
C ILE A 120 -6.84 -34.13 10.51
N SER A 121 -5.54 -34.08 10.24
CA SER A 121 -4.65 -35.24 10.36
C SER A 121 -4.60 -35.81 11.79
N LYS A 122 -4.69 -34.96 12.81
CA LYS A 122 -4.72 -35.35 14.22
C LYS A 122 -6.11 -35.69 14.75
N ASN A 123 -7.14 -35.61 13.91
CA ASN A 123 -8.54 -35.80 14.29
C ASN A 123 -8.97 -34.86 15.43
N GLU A 124 -8.51 -33.60 15.37
CA GLU A 124 -8.75 -32.55 16.36
C GLU A 124 -9.84 -31.57 15.89
N ALA A 125 -10.39 -30.78 16.82
CA ALA A 125 -11.43 -29.80 16.49
C ALA A 125 -10.88 -28.61 15.69
N LEU A 126 -11.36 -28.44 14.46
CA LEU A 126 -11.08 -27.25 13.66
C LEU A 126 -11.61 -25.99 14.33
N LYS A 127 -10.72 -25.02 14.52
CA LYS A 127 -11.10 -23.65 14.87
C LYS A 127 -11.66 -22.98 13.63
N ILE A 128 -12.97 -23.08 13.46
CA ILE A 128 -13.66 -22.41 12.38
C ILE A 128 -13.79 -20.95 12.78
N PHE A 129 -12.94 -20.13 12.17
CA PHE A 129 -13.14 -18.70 12.22
C PHE A 129 -14.38 -18.43 11.38
N GLN A 130 -15.50 -18.17 12.04
CA GLN A 130 -16.46 -17.28 11.43
C GLN A 130 -15.73 -15.94 11.36
N ASN A 131 -15.06 -15.65 10.24
CA ASN A 131 -15.22 -14.30 9.74
C ASN A 131 -16.73 -14.21 9.56
N LYS A 132 -17.42 -13.69 10.57
CA LYS A 132 -18.49 -12.80 10.25
C LYS A 132 -17.83 -11.89 9.23
N LYS A 133 -18.15 -12.06 7.95
CA LYS A 133 -18.57 -10.91 7.17
C LYS A 133 -19.65 -10.25 8.03
N ILE A 134 -19.25 -9.56 9.10
CA ILE A 134 -19.64 -8.19 9.20
C ILE A 134 -19.12 -7.74 7.84
N ALA A 135 -20.02 -7.56 6.88
CA ALA A 135 -19.78 -6.53 5.92
C ALA A 135 -19.63 -5.27 6.78
N THR A 136 -18.47 -5.12 7.44
CA THR A 136 -17.98 -3.83 7.85
C THR A 136 -17.93 -3.16 6.51
N GLU A 137 -18.91 -2.30 6.31
CA GLU A 137 -18.91 -1.34 5.23
C GLU A 137 -17.47 -0.87 5.09
N LYS A 138 -16.86 -1.22 3.95
CA LYS A 138 -15.43 -0.96 3.73
C LYS A 138 -15.23 0.52 4.00
N ASN A 139 -14.27 0.85 4.85
CA ASN A 139 -13.93 2.25 5.04
C ASN A 139 -13.14 2.75 3.82
N PHE A 140 -12.88 4.05 3.77
CA PHE A 140 -12.18 4.63 2.62
C PHE A 140 -10.75 4.08 2.44
N VAL A 141 -10.04 3.74 3.51
CA VAL A 141 -8.69 3.15 3.44
C VAL A 141 -8.75 1.74 2.85
N ASP A 142 -9.72 0.91 3.26
CA ASP A 142 -9.91 -0.44 2.70
C ASP A 142 -10.14 -0.36 1.17
N LEU A 143 -10.90 0.64 0.71
CA LEU A 143 -11.17 0.86 -0.71
C LEU A 143 -9.94 1.37 -1.47
N LEU A 144 -9.10 2.21 -0.85
CA LEU A 144 -7.85 2.67 -1.45
C LEU A 144 -6.81 1.55 -1.55
N GLU A 145 -6.75 0.67 -0.54
CA GLU A 145 -5.88 -0.51 -0.58
C GLU A 145 -6.26 -1.43 -1.75
N GLU A 146 -7.55 -1.72 -1.93
CA GLU A 146 -8.05 -2.48 -3.08
C GLU A 146 -7.77 -1.78 -4.42
N PHE A 147 -7.89 -0.45 -4.46
CA PHE A 147 -7.53 0.33 -5.64
C PHE A 147 -6.04 0.19 -5.98
N ASN A 148 -5.14 0.29 -4.99
CA ASN A 148 -3.71 0.13 -5.20
C ASN A 148 -3.38 -1.30 -5.67
N GLU A 149 -3.96 -2.32 -5.04
CA GLU A 149 -3.79 -3.72 -5.48
C GLU A 149 -4.27 -3.96 -6.92
N MET A 150 -5.34 -3.29 -7.35
CA MET A 150 -5.81 -3.36 -8.73
C MET A 150 -4.84 -2.65 -9.68
N SER A 151 -4.25 -1.52 -9.28
CA SER A 151 -3.21 -0.83 -10.05
C SER A 151 -1.98 -1.73 -10.25
N ASP A 152 -1.48 -2.37 -9.19
CA ASP A 152 -0.36 -3.32 -9.24
C ASP A 152 -0.61 -4.48 -10.22
N GLN A 153 -1.87 -4.94 -10.32
CA GLN A 153 -2.24 -6.01 -11.25
C GLN A 153 -2.21 -5.58 -12.71
N VAL A 154 -2.50 -4.31 -13.00
CA VAL A 154 -2.32 -3.76 -14.35
C VAL A 154 -0.84 -3.79 -14.73
N ASP A 155 0.04 -3.36 -13.83
CA ASP A 155 1.48 -3.35 -14.06
C ASP A 155 2.07 -4.76 -14.22
N ALA A 156 1.53 -5.72 -13.47
CA ALA A 156 1.84 -7.14 -13.64
C ALA A 156 1.22 -7.78 -14.90
N ASN A 157 0.55 -7.01 -15.77
CA ASN A 157 -0.21 -7.49 -16.95
C ASN A 157 -1.20 -8.62 -16.62
N THR A 158 -1.74 -8.59 -15.40
CA THR A 158 -2.69 -9.59 -14.91
C THR A 158 -4.13 -9.22 -15.25
N ILE A 159 -4.45 -7.93 -15.23
CA ILE A 159 -5.73 -7.37 -15.68
C ILE A 159 -5.49 -6.40 -16.84
N HIS A 160 -6.49 -6.25 -17.71
CA HIS A 160 -6.38 -5.32 -18.83
C HIS A 160 -6.67 -3.89 -18.37
N GLN A 161 -6.07 -2.88 -19.02
CA GLN A 161 -6.29 -1.46 -18.70
C GLN A 161 -7.78 -1.08 -18.73
N CYS A 162 -8.55 -1.63 -19.67
CA CYS A 162 -9.99 -1.37 -19.76
C CYS A 162 -10.74 -1.84 -18.50
N ASP A 163 -10.38 -3.01 -17.96
CA ASP A 163 -11.02 -3.55 -16.75
C ASP A 163 -10.70 -2.68 -15.53
N PHE A 164 -9.48 -2.16 -15.45
CA PHE A 164 -9.08 -1.22 -14.41
C PHE A 164 -9.83 0.12 -14.50
N VAL A 165 -10.04 0.62 -15.73
CA VAL A 165 -10.83 1.84 -15.97
C VAL A 165 -12.29 1.63 -15.53
N ASP A 166 -12.89 0.49 -15.87
CA ASP A 166 -14.25 0.15 -15.45
C ASP A 166 -14.35 -0.03 -13.93
N TYR A 167 -13.31 -0.59 -13.31
CA TYR A 167 -13.19 -0.68 -11.86
C TYR A 167 -13.19 0.70 -11.19
N ILE A 168 -12.38 1.66 -11.66
CA ILE A 168 -12.33 3.02 -11.08
C ILE A 168 -13.70 3.71 -11.18
N ASN A 169 -14.40 3.57 -12.31
CA ASN A 169 -15.75 4.10 -12.47
C ASN A 169 -16.73 3.48 -11.46
N THR A 170 -16.69 2.15 -11.35
CA THR A 170 -17.55 1.39 -10.42
C THR A 170 -17.26 1.79 -8.97
N LEU A 171 -15.98 1.90 -8.59
CA LEU A 171 -15.53 2.36 -7.29
C LEU A 171 -16.11 3.73 -6.94
N CYS A 172 -16.09 4.68 -7.87
CA CYS A 172 -16.63 6.02 -7.62
C CYS A 172 -18.17 6.07 -7.55
N GLU A 173 -18.87 5.32 -8.40
CA GLU A 173 -20.33 5.35 -8.47
C GLU A 173 -21.01 4.56 -7.35
N GLU A 174 -20.45 3.42 -6.93
CA GLU A 174 -21.03 2.59 -5.86
C GLU A 174 -20.78 3.16 -4.45
N ASN A 175 -19.75 4.00 -4.28
CA ASN A 175 -19.34 4.53 -2.97
C ASN A 175 -19.71 5.99 -2.72
N LEU A 176 -20.72 6.52 -3.41
CA LEU A 176 -21.23 7.90 -3.25
C LEU A 176 -21.83 8.21 -1.86
N HIS A 177 -22.01 7.20 -1.00
CA HIS A 177 -22.36 7.44 0.40
C HIS A 177 -21.21 8.14 1.15
N MET A 178 -19.95 7.88 0.78
CA MET A 178 -18.79 8.54 1.38
C MET A 178 -18.60 9.97 0.82
N PRO A 179 -18.28 10.96 1.67
CA PRO A 179 -18.03 12.34 1.25
C PRO A 179 -16.99 12.49 0.13
N ILE A 180 -15.88 11.75 0.18
CA ILE A 180 -14.79 11.90 -0.80
C ILE A 180 -15.21 11.52 -2.22
N PHE A 181 -15.95 10.42 -2.41
CA PHE A 181 -16.43 10.03 -3.75
C PHE A 181 -17.49 10.98 -4.30
N ARG A 182 -18.29 11.63 -3.44
CA ARG A 182 -19.18 12.73 -3.85
C ARG A 182 -18.38 13.93 -4.35
N GLU A 183 -17.32 14.31 -3.65
CA GLU A 183 -16.45 15.40 -4.09
C GLU A 183 -15.71 15.07 -5.40
N ILE A 184 -15.19 13.84 -5.55
CA ILE A 184 -14.61 13.38 -6.83
C ILE A 184 -15.61 13.53 -7.98
N LYS A 185 -16.87 13.13 -7.77
CA LYS A 185 -17.95 13.30 -8.76
C LYS A 185 -18.23 14.79 -9.05
N ASN A 186 -18.22 15.65 -8.04
CA ASN A 186 -18.42 17.10 -8.17
C ASN A 186 -17.29 17.79 -8.94
N TYR A 187 -16.05 17.34 -8.76
CA TYR A 187 -14.87 17.84 -9.47
C TYR A 187 -14.90 17.56 -10.97
N LYS A 188 -15.71 16.58 -11.42
CA LYS A 188 -15.82 16.15 -12.82
C LYS A 188 -14.44 15.86 -13.42
N LEU A 189 -13.58 15.20 -12.65
CA LEU A 189 -12.28 14.72 -13.09
C LEU A 189 -12.47 13.74 -14.24
N ASP A 190 -11.57 13.77 -15.23
CA ASP A 190 -11.49 12.65 -16.16
C ASP A 190 -10.91 11.40 -15.45
N LEU A 191 -11.02 10.22 -16.06
CA LEU A 191 -10.59 8.97 -15.45
C LEU A 191 -9.14 8.95 -15.01
N PHE A 192 -8.25 9.57 -15.79
CA PHE A 192 -6.84 9.66 -15.43
C PHE A 192 -6.64 10.63 -14.26
N GLU A 193 -7.33 11.78 -14.27
CA GLU A 193 -7.31 12.73 -13.15
C GLU A 193 -7.85 12.08 -11.87
N THR A 194 -8.91 11.27 -11.95
CA THR A 194 -9.45 10.51 -10.81
C THR A 194 -8.44 9.47 -10.30
N TYR A 195 -7.83 8.68 -11.20
CA TYR A 195 -6.78 7.74 -10.87
C TYR A 195 -5.63 8.42 -10.12
N PHE A 196 -5.07 9.48 -10.71
CA PHE A 196 -3.94 10.22 -10.12
C PHE A 196 -4.29 10.79 -8.74
N PHE A 197 -5.54 11.26 -8.57
CA PHE A 197 -5.98 11.81 -7.29
C PHE A 197 -6.08 10.72 -6.21
N LEU A 198 -6.65 9.56 -6.53
CA LEU A 198 -6.72 8.43 -5.60
C LEU A 198 -5.34 7.88 -5.24
N ASP A 199 -4.45 7.77 -6.24
CA ASP A 199 -3.05 7.37 -6.07
C ASP A 199 -2.31 8.32 -5.12
N ALA A 200 -2.44 9.65 -5.33
CA ALA A 200 -1.81 10.64 -4.46
C ALA A 200 -2.36 10.63 -3.02
N ILE A 201 -3.63 10.26 -2.82
CA ILE A 201 -4.20 10.06 -1.49
C ILE A 201 -3.61 8.81 -0.84
N TRP A 202 -3.53 7.71 -1.59
CA TRP A 202 -2.96 6.46 -1.10
C TRP A 202 -1.48 6.60 -0.72
N ASP A 203 -0.68 7.29 -1.53
CA ASP A 203 0.72 7.60 -1.23
C ASP A 203 0.87 8.34 0.10
N ALA A 204 0.05 9.38 0.30
CA ALA A 204 0.12 10.20 1.52
C ALA A 204 -0.28 9.40 2.77
N ILE A 205 -1.27 8.52 2.66
CA ILE A 205 -1.68 7.62 3.77
C ILE A 205 -0.60 6.57 4.03
N SER A 206 -0.05 5.96 2.98
CA SER A 206 0.93 4.87 3.08
C SER A 206 2.27 5.33 3.64
N CYS A 207 2.70 6.54 3.27
CA CYS A 207 3.91 7.16 3.81
C CYS A 207 3.70 7.75 5.22
N GLY A 208 2.45 8.06 5.59
CA GLY A 208 2.10 8.69 6.86
C GLY A 208 2.38 10.21 6.90
N ASP A 209 2.69 10.82 5.76
CA ASP A 209 2.87 12.26 5.60
C ASP A 209 2.50 12.75 4.19
N ASN A 210 2.40 14.06 4.00
CA ASN A 210 2.10 14.69 2.72
C ASN A 210 3.31 15.44 2.10
N ASP A 211 4.52 14.87 2.16
CA ASP A 211 5.74 15.52 1.64
C ASP A 211 6.17 15.04 0.25
N PHE A 212 5.35 15.36 -0.76
CA PHE A 212 5.68 15.08 -2.16
C PHE A 212 6.00 13.61 -2.45
N ASN A 213 5.24 12.70 -1.85
CA ASN A 213 5.45 11.25 -1.98
C ASN A 213 5.10 10.71 -3.37
N THR A 214 4.20 11.38 -4.10
CA THR A 214 3.73 10.90 -5.41
C THR A 214 4.71 11.25 -6.51
N ASN A 215 5.35 10.25 -7.11
CA ASN A 215 6.22 10.47 -8.26
C ASN A 215 5.39 10.59 -9.55
N VAL A 216 5.31 11.82 -10.10
CA VAL A 216 4.47 12.11 -11.28
C VAL A 216 4.78 11.22 -12.47
N GLN A 217 6.06 10.89 -12.68
CA GLN A 217 6.47 10.13 -13.87
C GLN A 217 6.06 8.66 -13.76
N SER A 218 6.18 8.03 -12.58
CA SER A 218 5.73 6.65 -12.39
C SER A 218 4.21 6.58 -12.46
N THR A 219 3.49 7.36 -11.65
CA THR A 219 2.01 7.34 -11.63
C THR A 219 1.41 7.51 -13.04
N ILE A 220 1.97 8.41 -13.86
CA ILE A 220 1.47 8.58 -15.24
C ILE A 220 1.80 7.37 -16.13
N ASN A 221 2.95 6.75 -15.97
CA ASN A 221 3.33 5.56 -16.74
C ASN A 221 2.51 4.33 -16.35
N ASP A 222 2.09 4.25 -15.08
CA ASP A 222 1.27 3.16 -14.56
C ASP A 222 -0.10 3.18 -15.25
N TYR A 223 -0.66 4.38 -15.48
CA TYR A 223 -1.90 4.56 -16.25
C TYR A 223 -1.72 4.54 -17.79
N PHE A 224 -0.73 5.23 -18.34
CA PHE A 224 -0.52 5.34 -19.79
C PHE A 224 0.66 4.50 -20.27
N LYS A 225 0.36 3.29 -20.77
CA LYS A 225 1.38 2.39 -21.33
C LYS A 225 2.09 2.95 -22.57
N GLN A 226 1.43 3.82 -23.35
CA GLN A 226 2.04 4.47 -24.52
C GLN A 226 2.86 5.71 -24.11
N LYS A 227 4.18 5.68 -24.34
CA LYS A 227 5.10 6.76 -23.96
C LYS A 227 4.71 8.15 -24.47
N SER A 228 4.17 8.26 -25.69
CA SER A 228 3.72 9.55 -26.24
C SER A 228 2.56 10.15 -25.45
N GLN A 229 1.59 9.32 -25.04
CA GLN A 229 0.46 9.73 -24.21
C GLN A 229 0.91 10.08 -22.80
N ALA A 230 1.81 9.28 -22.21
CA ALA A 230 2.40 9.59 -20.91
C ALA A 230 3.10 10.95 -20.93
N LEU A 231 3.97 11.20 -21.91
CA LEU A 231 4.67 12.48 -22.07
C LEU A 231 3.72 13.66 -22.29
N TYR A 232 2.65 13.48 -23.05
CA TYR A 232 1.62 14.50 -23.23
C TYR A 232 0.95 14.87 -21.89
N ASN A 233 0.55 13.87 -21.11
CA ASN A 233 -0.12 14.09 -19.82
C ASN A 233 0.82 14.64 -18.74
N ILE A 234 2.10 14.24 -18.73
CA ILE A 234 3.09 14.84 -17.82
C ILE A 234 3.24 16.33 -18.12
N LYS A 235 3.36 16.72 -19.39
CA LYS A 235 3.43 18.14 -19.76
C LYS A 235 2.20 18.91 -19.32
N LYS A 236 1.00 18.35 -19.56
CA LYS A 236 -0.27 18.95 -19.13
C LYS A 236 -0.33 19.12 -17.60
N LEU A 237 0.16 18.14 -16.85
CA LEU A 237 0.23 18.19 -15.38
C LEU A 237 1.23 19.25 -14.90
N VAL A 238 2.46 19.24 -15.41
CA VAL A 238 3.53 20.20 -15.05
C VAL A 238 3.15 21.64 -15.41
N ASN A 239 2.50 21.85 -16.56
CA ASN A 239 1.99 23.16 -16.99
C ASN A 239 0.72 23.60 -16.23
N LYS A 240 0.24 22.80 -15.27
CA LYS A 240 -0.96 23.07 -14.46
C LYS A 240 -2.25 23.21 -15.30
N GLU A 241 -2.31 22.50 -16.42
CA GLU A 241 -3.46 22.53 -17.34
C GLU A 241 -4.58 21.54 -16.93
N THR A 242 -4.29 20.60 -16.01
CA THR A 242 -5.24 19.62 -15.47
C THR A 242 -6.19 20.22 -14.44
N LYS A 243 -7.36 19.60 -14.26
CA LYS A 243 -8.33 19.95 -13.21
C LYS A 243 -7.75 19.75 -11.81
N LEU A 244 -6.86 18.77 -11.64
CA LEU A 244 -6.11 18.54 -10.40
C LEU A 244 -5.44 19.82 -9.88
N HIS A 245 -4.87 20.63 -10.78
CA HIS A 245 -4.29 21.92 -10.43
C HIS A 245 -5.33 23.02 -10.34
N LYS A 246 -6.20 23.12 -11.35
CA LYS A 246 -7.20 24.21 -11.45
C LYS A 246 -8.19 24.23 -10.28
N LEU A 247 -8.50 23.06 -9.72
CA LEU A 247 -9.39 22.89 -8.56
C LEU A 247 -8.64 22.91 -7.22
N GLY A 248 -7.32 23.07 -7.25
CA GLY A 248 -6.45 23.04 -6.07
C GLY A 248 -6.56 21.72 -5.33
N LEU A 249 -6.33 20.59 -6.02
CA LEU A 249 -6.33 19.26 -5.41
C LEU A 249 -4.90 18.81 -5.06
N ILE A 250 -3.93 19.12 -5.92
CA ILE A 250 -2.51 18.77 -5.74
C ILE A 250 -1.55 19.97 -5.87
N GLU A 251 -0.35 19.84 -5.32
CA GLU A 251 0.79 20.75 -5.48
C GLU A 251 1.99 19.98 -6.05
N LEU A 252 2.87 20.65 -6.82
CA LEU A 252 4.08 20.05 -7.40
C LEU A 252 5.37 20.62 -6.78
N SER A 253 6.37 19.76 -6.58
CA SER A 253 7.58 20.06 -5.78
C SER A 253 8.52 21.11 -6.35
N ASN A 254 8.58 21.30 -7.68
CA ASN A 254 9.05 22.50 -8.41
C ASN A 254 9.11 22.24 -9.94
N GLN A 255 9.16 23.32 -10.73
CA GLN A 255 8.55 23.48 -12.07
C GLN A 255 9.22 22.79 -13.28
N ASN A 256 10.36 22.11 -13.16
CA ASN A 256 11.09 21.61 -14.33
C ASN A 256 10.99 20.09 -14.50
N PHE A 257 10.55 19.65 -15.69
CA PHE A 257 10.48 18.24 -16.12
C PHE A 257 11.78 17.46 -15.87
N ALA A 258 12.94 18.12 -15.99
CA ALA A 258 14.25 17.52 -15.76
C ALA A 258 14.46 16.95 -14.35
N ASN A 259 13.75 17.46 -13.35
CA ASN A 259 13.95 17.10 -11.94
C ASN A 259 13.03 15.98 -11.44
N LYS A 260 12.30 15.29 -12.34
CA LYS A 260 11.30 14.27 -11.98
C LYS A 260 10.29 14.83 -10.97
N PRO A 261 9.29 15.61 -11.42
CA PRO A 261 8.39 16.29 -10.52
C PRO A 261 7.69 15.30 -9.59
N HIS A 262 7.50 15.71 -8.34
CA HIS A 262 6.70 14.97 -7.38
C HIS A 262 5.47 15.81 -7.01
N ALA A 263 4.38 15.14 -6.63
CA ALA A 263 3.13 15.73 -6.25
C ALA A 263 2.79 15.44 -4.79
N LYS A 264 2.06 16.35 -4.16
CA LYS A 264 1.43 16.17 -2.86
C LYS A 264 -0.01 16.68 -2.90
N LEU A 265 -0.82 16.31 -1.92
CA LEU A 265 -2.16 16.87 -1.75
C LEU A 265 -2.06 18.34 -1.29
N THR A 266 -3.01 19.17 -1.72
CA THR A 266 -3.13 20.52 -1.15
C THR A 266 -3.69 20.46 0.28
N LYS A 267 -3.48 21.55 1.03
CA LYS A 267 -4.11 21.75 2.34
C LYS A 267 -5.63 21.59 2.33
N LYS A 268 -6.27 22.05 1.24
CA LYS A 268 -7.72 21.88 1.03
C LYS A 268 -8.14 20.40 1.11
N VAL A 269 -7.35 19.51 0.51
CA VAL A 269 -7.66 18.09 0.47
C VAL A 269 -7.30 17.41 1.80
N THR A 270 -6.15 17.72 2.40
CA THR A 270 -5.79 17.14 3.71
C THR A 270 -6.76 17.56 4.82
N ASP A 271 -7.21 18.82 4.83
CA ASP A 271 -8.26 19.29 5.73
C ASP A 271 -9.58 18.55 5.49
N PHE A 272 -9.97 18.35 4.23
CA PHE A 272 -11.17 17.59 3.89
C PHE A 272 -11.11 16.13 4.38
N LEU A 273 -9.97 15.45 4.16
CA LEU A 273 -9.76 14.06 4.57
C LEU A 273 -9.80 13.92 6.09
N ARG A 274 -9.19 14.84 6.84
CA ARG A 274 -9.30 14.88 8.29
C ARG A 274 -10.77 15.04 8.74
N ASP A 275 -11.45 16.04 8.21
CA ASP A 275 -12.77 16.44 8.70
C ASP A 275 -13.89 15.44 8.29
N ASN A 276 -13.69 14.68 7.21
CA ASN A 276 -14.73 13.82 6.63
C ASN A 276 -14.39 12.32 6.60
N GLN A 277 -13.12 11.94 6.78
CA GLN A 277 -12.66 10.55 6.73
C GLN A 277 -11.86 10.14 7.98
N ASP A 278 -11.69 11.03 8.97
CA ASP A 278 -10.85 10.80 10.16
C ASP A 278 -9.40 10.43 9.81
N LEU A 279 -8.91 10.96 8.70
CA LEU A 279 -7.55 10.72 8.20
C LEU A 279 -6.67 11.94 8.47
N LEU A 280 -5.85 11.84 9.52
CA LEU A 280 -4.83 12.83 9.84
C LEU A 280 -3.58 12.55 9.02
N ILE A 281 -3.36 13.37 8.00
CA ILE A 281 -2.13 13.35 7.19
C ILE A 281 -1.31 14.57 7.59
N ASP A 282 -0.15 14.32 8.18
CA ASP A 282 0.72 15.41 8.65
C ASP A 282 1.21 16.24 7.46
N GLU A 283 0.95 17.55 7.51
CA GLU A 283 1.71 18.50 6.70
C GLU A 283 3.12 18.54 7.28
N VAL A 284 4.07 17.85 6.66
CA VAL A 284 5.50 18.14 6.89
C VAL A 284 5.77 19.47 6.20
N SER A 285 5.29 20.55 6.81
CA SER A 285 5.52 21.90 6.35
C SER A 285 6.94 22.32 6.73
N GLY A 286 7.84 22.26 5.75
CA GLY A 286 8.81 23.32 5.54
C GLY A 286 9.93 23.44 6.57
N GLU A 287 10.84 22.48 6.53
CA GLU A 287 12.28 22.66 6.54
C GLU A 287 12.75 21.30 6.01
N ASN A 288 13.73 21.23 5.10
CA ASN A 288 14.50 19.97 4.99
C ASN A 288 14.72 19.56 6.45
N SER A 289 14.30 18.39 6.92
CA SER A 289 14.40 18.03 8.36
C SER A 289 15.84 18.14 8.91
N LYS A 290 16.78 18.37 8.00
CA LYS A 290 18.19 18.63 8.15
C LYS A 290 18.61 20.13 8.08
N LEU A 291 17.82 21.06 7.53
CA LEU A 291 18.19 22.45 7.34
C LEU A 291 17.71 23.35 8.49
N ILE A 292 18.65 23.85 9.27
CA ILE A 292 18.42 24.79 10.37
C ILE A 292 18.71 26.21 9.86
N LEU A 293 17.68 27.06 9.80
CA LEU A 293 17.82 28.44 9.33
C LEU A 293 18.58 29.31 10.34
N ALA A 294 19.53 30.12 9.85
CA ALA A 294 20.36 30.99 10.70
C ALA A 294 19.54 31.92 11.61
N LYS A 295 18.41 32.44 11.08
CA LYS A 295 17.47 33.30 11.80
C LYS A 295 16.77 32.61 12.98
N ASN A 296 16.62 31.28 12.92
CA ASN A 296 15.94 30.48 13.94
C ASN A 296 16.89 30.08 15.09
N ILE A 297 18.21 30.24 14.90
CA ILE A 297 19.22 29.92 15.93
C ILE A 297 19.14 30.96 17.05
N LYS A 298 19.00 30.51 18.30
CA LYS A 298 19.02 31.40 19.48
C LYS A 298 20.44 31.88 19.77
N SER A 299 20.59 33.16 20.12
CA SER A 299 21.90 33.71 20.49
C SER A 299 22.29 33.14 21.86
N LYS A 300 23.51 32.59 21.96
CA LYS A 300 24.09 32.15 23.24
C LYS A 300 25.49 32.69 23.38
N LYS A 301 25.81 33.16 24.58
CA LYS A 301 27.17 33.60 24.92
C LYS A 301 28.00 32.38 25.29
N LEU A 302 29.05 32.13 24.52
CA LEU A 302 30.02 31.07 24.78
C LEU A 302 31.24 31.66 25.51
N TYR A 303 31.84 30.85 26.37
CA TYR A 303 33.03 31.22 27.14
C TYR A 303 34.13 30.20 26.85
N PHE A 304 35.21 30.68 26.26
CA PHE A 304 36.40 29.91 25.95
C PHE A 304 37.60 30.58 26.60
N ASN A 305 38.70 29.84 26.75
CA ASN A 305 39.98 30.43 27.10
C ASN A 305 40.51 31.26 25.90
N THR A 306 41.66 31.89 26.06
CA THR A 306 42.24 32.76 25.03
C THR A 306 42.55 32.02 23.72
N ASP A 307 43.09 30.80 23.81
CA ASP A 307 43.57 30.04 22.65
C ASP A 307 42.42 29.55 21.78
N GLU A 308 41.43 28.88 22.39
CA GLU A 308 40.22 28.43 21.70
C GLU A 308 39.42 29.62 21.14
N ASN A 309 39.34 30.74 21.86
CA ASN A 309 38.64 31.92 21.36
C ASN A 309 39.34 32.51 20.11
N SER A 310 40.67 32.58 20.12
CA SER A 310 41.45 33.03 18.97
C SER A 310 41.23 32.15 17.73
N GLN A 311 41.18 30.82 17.90
CA GLN A 311 40.91 29.88 16.79
C GLN A 311 39.50 30.06 16.22
N LEU A 312 38.49 30.23 17.08
CA LEU A 312 37.11 30.46 16.66
C LEU A 312 36.94 31.80 15.94
N GLU A 313 37.62 32.85 16.41
CA GLU A 313 37.63 34.16 15.78
C GLU A 313 38.24 34.10 14.37
N GLN A 314 39.29 33.31 14.15
CA GLN A 314 39.85 33.09 12.82
C GLN A 314 38.80 32.51 11.86
N ILE A 315 38.11 31.43 12.26
CA ILE A 315 37.04 30.81 11.46
C ILE A 315 35.92 31.82 11.21
N SER A 316 35.45 32.50 12.25
CA SER A 316 34.39 33.51 12.14
C SER A 316 34.76 34.63 11.18
N SER A 317 36.02 35.07 11.18
CA SER A 317 36.50 36.12 10.29
C SER A 317 36.51 35.68 8.83
N ILE A 318 36.89 34.43 8.55
CA ILE A 318 36.93 33.90 7.18
C ILE A 318 35.51 33.67 6.66
N LEU A 319 34.56 33.35 7.54
CA LEU A 319 33.14 33.22 7.18
C LEU A 319 32.47 34.58 6.88
N ASN A 320 33.12 35.73 7.05
CA ASN A 320 32.60 36.97 6.51
C ASN A 320 32.59 36.92 4.97
N GLU A 321 31.53 37.41 4.32
CA GLU A 321 31.32 37.28 2.86
C GLU A 321 32.51 37.75 2.03
N ASP A 322 33.02 38.96 2.28
CA ASP A 322 34.13 39.53 1.50
C ASP A 322 35.41 38.70 1.66
N LYS A 323 35.74 38.32 2.90
CA LYS A 323 36.93 37.51 3.23
C LYS A 323 36.82 36.08 2.71
N PHE A 324 35.61 35.53 2.72
CA PHE A 324 35.34 34.20 2.18
C PHE A 324 35.61 34.19 0.68
N LEU A 325 35.08 35.17 -0.06
CA LEU A 325 35.29 35.30 -1.50
C LEU A 325 36.78 35.51 -1.85
N GLU A 326 37.48 36.34 -1.10
CA GLU A 326 38.93 36.54 -1.26
C GLU A 326 39.71 35.24 -1.04
N MET A 327 39.38 34.51 0.02
CA MET A 327 39.99 33.21 0.31
C MET A 327 39.71 32.20 -0.82
N GLN A 328 38.47 32.12 -1.31
CA GLN A 328 38.11 31.23 -2.42
C GLN A 328 38.90 31.53 -3.69
N LYS A 329 39.07 32.82 -4.04
CA LYS A 329 39.92 33.24 -5.17
C LYS A 329 41.36 32.76 -5.01
N ARG A 330 41.97 33.01 -3.85
CA ARG A 330 43.36 32.63 -3.56
C ARG A 330 43.58 31.11 -3.59
N LEU A 331 42.58 30.33 -3.16
CA LEU A 331 42.63 28.87 -3.21
C LEU A 331 42.49 28.36 -4.64
N ALA A 332 41.58 28.94 -5.42
CA ALA A 332 41.38 28.61 -6.83
C ALA A 332 42.64 28.89 -7.67
N GLU A 333 43.29 30.03 -7.46
CA GLU A 333 44.56 30.40 -8.11
C GLU A 333 45.69 29.39 -7.84
N LYS A 334 45.60 28.66 -6.73
CA LYS A 334 46.56 27.61 -6.33
C LYS A 334 46.08 26.19 -6.64
N ALA A 335 45.00 26.04 -7.41
CA ALA A 335 44.38 24.75 -7.71
C ALA A 335 44.02 23.92 -6.46
N MET A 336 43.62 24.58 -5.37
CA MET A 336 43.20 23.95 -4.11
C MET A 336 41.67 23.95 -3.97
N PRO A 337 41.10 23.07 -3.12
CA PRO A 337 39.68 23.12 -2.79
C PRO A 337 39.29 24.50 -2.23
N ILE A 338 38.23 25.10 -2.77
CA ILE A 338 37.74 26.44 -2.40
C ILE A 338 36.87 26.47 -1.14
N GLY A 339 36.90 25.39 -0.35
CA GLY A 339 36.09 25.21 0.85
C GLY A 339 36.95 25.19 2.11
N ILE A 340 36.30 25.39 3.26
CA ILE A 340 36.93 25.25 4.57
C ILE A 340 36.37 23.99 5.22
N THR A 341 37.26 23.11 5.66
CA THR A 341 36.90 21.97 6.49
C THR A 341 37.48 22.20 7.88
N ALA A 342 36.63 22.24 8.90
CA ALA A 342 37.03 22.42 10.29
C ALA A 342 36.51 21.25 11.14
N ILE A 343 37.35 20.74 12.04
CA ILE A 343 37.00 19.67 12.98
C ILE A 343 37.00 20.24 14.39
N PHE A 344 35.83 20.21 15.04
CA PHE A 344 35.67 20.66 16.41
C PHE A 344 35.85 19.45 17.34
N HIS A 345 36.93 19.40 18.11
CA HIS A 345 37.24 18.30 19.03
C HIS A 345 37.26 18.78 20.50
N GLY A 346 37.12 17.84 21.44
CA GLY A 346 37.10 18.12 22.89
C GLY A 346 36.12 17.23 23.66
N VAL A 347 36.15 17.31 24.99
CA VAL A 347 35.31 16.53 25.92
C VAL A 347 33.81 16.83 25.71
N PRO A 348 32.88 15.88 25.93
CA PRO A 348 31.44 16.15 25.89
C PRO A 348 31.05 17.37 26.75
N GLY A 349 30.13 18.19 26.26
CA GLY A 349 29.66 19.38 26.98
C GLY A 349 30.51 20.66 26.82
N THR A 350 31.64 20.63 26.12
CA THR A 350 32.51 21.82 25.93
C THR A 350 32.06 22.82 24.85
N GLY A 351 30.79 22.76 24.43
CA GLY A 351 30.23 23.75 23.51
C GLY A 351 30.52 23.58 22.01
N LYS A 352 31.20 22.51 21.57
CA LYS A 352 31.50 22.25 20.13
C LYS A 352 30.33 22.48 19.17
N THR A 353 29.20 21.81 19.43
CA THR A 353 28.00 21.91 18.61
C THR A 353 27.40 23.32 18.67
N GLU A 354 27.43 23.95 19.84
CA GLU A 354 26.93 25.31 20.02
C GLU A 354 27.81 26.34 19.28
N SER A 355 29.12 26.15 19.21
CA SER A 355 30.03 27.01 18.43
C SER A 355 29.64 27.02 16.95
N VAL A 356 29.27 25.87 16.37
CA VAL A 356 28.80 25.79 14.98
C VAL A 356 27.50 26.58 14.79
N TYR A 357 26.56 26.48 15.74
CA TYR A 357 25.32 27.25 15.71
C TYR A 357 25.59 28.76 15.75
N GLN A 358 26.47 29.23 16.64
CA GLN A 358 26.76 30.66 16.74
C GLN A 358 27.54 31.20 15.53
N LEU A 359 28.45 30.41 14.94
CA LEU A 359 29.13 30.77 13.68
C LEU A 359 28.14 30.89 12.51
N ALA A 360 27.22 29.94 12.38
CA ALA A 360 26.16 29.96 11.37
C ALA A 360 25.27 31.20 11.51
N LYS A 361 24.83 31.50 12.74
CA LYS A 361 24.02 32.68 13.05
C LYS A 361 24.74 33.99 12.70
N ASN A 362 25.98 34.16 13.17
CA ASN A 362 26.74 35.40 12.97
C ASN A 362 27.09 35.65 11.51
N SER A 363 27.21 34.59 10.72
CA SER A 363 27.58 34.65 9.31
C SER A 363 26.38 34.59 8.36
N GLY A 364 25.15 34.52 8.89
CA GLY A 364 23.91 34.42 8.11
C GLY A 364 23.74 33.10 7.34
N ARG A 365 24.54 32.07 7.63
CA ARG A 365 24.54 30.80 6.90
C ARG A 365 23.63 29.77 7.58
N ASN A 366 22.81 29.08 6.79
CA ASN A 366 22.00 27.96 7.28
C ASN A 366 22.87 26.72 7.51
N ILE A 367 22.46 25.84 8.43
CA ILE A 367 23.16 24.57 8.71
C ILE A 367 22.38 23.43 8.09
N LEU A 368 23.03 22.56 7.32
CA LEU A 368 22.49 21.29 6.87
C LEU A 368 23.02 20.16 7.76
N LYS A 369 22.14 19.32 8.29
CA LYS A 369 22.41 18.27 9.28
C LYS A 369 22.50 16.87 8.68
#